data_AF-A0A3G5AQT3-F1
#
_entry.id   AF-A0A3G5AQT3-F1
#
_cell.length_a   1.000
_cell.length_b   1.000
_cell.length_c   1.000
_cell.angle_alpha   90.00
_cell.angle_beta   90.00
_cell.angle_gamma   90.00
#
_symmetry.space_group_name_H-M   'P 1'
#
loop_
_entity.id
_entity.type
_entity.pdbx_description
1 polymer ?
#
loop_
_entity_poly.entity_id
_entity_poly.type
_entity_poly.pdbx_seq_one_letter_code
_entity_poly.pdbx_strand_id
1 'polypeptide(L)'
;MLIPKNNRLAIYEYLFKEGVLLAKKDTNLPRHPLIPSVTNLQALVPMTSLTSQGFVKNQFAWRHYYYYLTNEGIAYLRNFLCLPAEIVPATLKRKQTEARGTAGAG
;
A
#
# COMPACT_ATOMS: atom_id res chain seq x y z
N MET A 1 18.43 -0.07 7.10
CA MET A 1 18.88 -0.20 5.69
C MET A 1 18.91 1.17 5.06
N LEU A 2 19.97 1.51 4.32
CA LEU A 2 20.02 2.74 3.54
C LEU A 2 19.18 2.55 2.27
N ILE A 3 18.14 3.34 2.10
CA ILE A 3 17.24 3.30 0.94
C ILE A 3 17.25 4.70 0.30
N PRO A 4 17.44 4.82 -1.02
CA PRO A 4 17.36 6.11 -1.71
C PRO A 4 16.02 6.80 -1.43
N LYS A 5 16.04 8.12 -1.25
CA LYS A 5 14.83 8.90 -0.93
C LYS A 5 13.73 8.68 -1.96
N ASN A 6 14.08 8.66 -3.25
CA ASN A 6 13.14 8.47 -4.35
C ASN A 6 12.43 7.11 -4.27
N ASN A 7 13.17 6.03 -3.96
CA ASN A 7 12.61 4.69 -3.83
C ASN A 7 11.69 4.59 -2.62
N ARG A 8 12.07 5.22 -1.50
CA ARG A 8 11.21 5.28 -0.31
C ARG A 8 9.91 6.02 -0.57
N LEU A 9 9.98 7.15 -1.28
CA LEU A 9 8.80 7.93 -1.69
C LEU A 9 7.88 7.09 -2.59
N ALA A 10 8.42 6.44 -3.62
CA ALA A 10 7.64 5.59 -4.52
C ALA A 10 6.88 4.46 -3.79
N ILE A 11 7.49 3.85 -2.76
CA ILE A 11 6.84 2.81 -1.95
C ILE A 11 5.67 3.39 -1.15
N TYR A 12 5.87 4.56 -0.54
CA TYR A 12 4.85 5.20 0.29
C TYR A 12 3.71 5.77 -0.54
N GLU A 13 4.00 6.36 -1.69
CA GLU A 13 3.00 6.79 -2.67
C GLU A 13 2.15 5.62 -3.16
N TYR A 14 2.78 4.50 -3.52
CA TYR A 14 2.07 3.29 -3.93
C TYR A 14 1.19 2.75 -2.80
N LEU A 15 1.74 2.62 -1.58
CA LEU A 15 1.00 2.14 -0.41
C LEU A 15 -0.19 3.05 -0.07
N PHE A 16 -0.03 4.36 -0.18
CA PHE A 16 -1.12 5.32 0.09
C PHE A 16 -2.20 5.29 -0.99
N LYS A 17 -1.80 5.16 -2.26
CA LYS A 17 -2.72 5.11 -3.40
C LYS A 17 -3.61 3.86 -3.34
N GLU A 18 -3.00 2.69 -3.19
CA GLU A 18 -3.73 1.42 -3.20
C GLU A 18 -4.32 1.08 -1.82
N GLY A 19 -3.67 1.49 -0.73
CA GLY A 19 -4.03 1.14 0.64
C GLY A 19 -3.57 -0.26 1.08
N VAL A 20 -2.97 -1.04 0.16
CA VAL A 20 -2.50 -2.40 0.38
C VAL A 20 -1.18 -2.62 -0.38
N LEU A 21 -0.26 -3.39 0.19
CA LEU A 21 0.97 -3.82 -0.48
C LEU A 21 1.17 -5.33 -0.32
N LEU A 22 1.48 -6.02 -1.41
CA LEU A 22 1.78 -7.44 -1.44
C LEU A 22 3.24 -7.65 -1.84
N ALA A 23 4.03 -8.31 -0.99
CA ALA A 23 5.41 -8.64 -1.32
C ALA A 23 5.72 -10.12 -1.05
N LYS A 24 6.34 -10.80 -2.02
CA LYS A 24 6.85 -12.16 -1.82
C LYS A 24 8.04 -12.11 -0.85
N LYS A 25 8.16 -13.11 0.04
CA LYS A 25 9.36 -13.31 0.89
C LYS A 25 10.51 -13.85 0.02
N ASP A 26 11.10 -12.94 -0.74
CA ASP A 26 12.24 -13.17 -1.62
C ASP A 26 13.09 -11.88 -1.68
N THR A 27 14.19 -11.86 -0.93
CA THR A 27 15.06 -10.69 -0.83
C THR A 27 15.93 -10.47 -2.05
N ASN A 28 16.10 -11.49 -2.89
CA ASN A 28 16.99 -11.46 -4.05
C ASN A 28 16.27 -11.01 -5.33
N LEU A 29 14.95 -10.86 -5.28
CA LEU A 29 14.18 -10.40 -6.42
C LEU A 29 14.60 -8.97 -6.80
N PRO A 30 15.13 -8.76 -8.03
CA PRO A 30 15.77 -7.51 -8.40
C PRO A 30 14.77 -6.36 -8.51
N ARG A 31 13.50 -6.65 -8.81
CA ARG A 31 12.44 -5.65 -8.95
C ARG A 31 11.15 -6.14 -8.32
N HIS A 32 10.43 -5.23 -7.67
CA HIS A 32 9.10 -5.50 -7.17
C HIS A 32 8.08 -5.49 -8.33
N PRO A 33 7.14 -6.45 -8.43
CA PRO A 33 6.23 -6.54 -9.57
C PRO A 33 5.37 -5.30 -9.83
N LEU A 34 4.95 -4.62 -8.76
CA LEU A 34 4.03 -3.47 -8.81
C LEU A 34 4.75 -2.12 -8.76
N ILE A 35 6.03 -2.11 -8.38
CA ILE A 35 6.84 -0.90 -8.19
C ILE A 35 8.17 -1.12 -8.94
N PRO A 36 8.22 -0.80 -10.25
CA PRO A 36 9.35 -1.16 -11.11
C PRO A 36 10.70 -0.53 -10.70
N SER A 37 10.66 0.62 -10.02
CA SER A 37 11.84 1.38 -9.58
C SER A 37 12.51 0.84 -8.32
N VAL A 38 11.90 -0.13 -7.64
CA VAL A 38 12.29 -0.56 -6.29
C VAL A 38 12.59 -2.05 -6.26
N THR A 39 13.63 -2.44 -5.52
CA THR A 39 13.96 -3.86 -5.29
C THR A 39 13.04 -4.45 -4.22
N ASN A 40 12.80 -5.76 -4.24
CA ASN A 40 11.84 -6.33 -3.28
C ASN A 40 12.32 -6.21 -1.82
N LEU A 41 13.64 -6.26 -1.57
CA LEU A 41 14.21 -5.99 -0.26
C LEU A 41 13.91 -4.55 0.21
N GLN A 42 14.04 -3.57 -0.69
CA GLN A 42 13.73 -2.17 -0.39
C GLN A 42 12.23 -1.95 -0.12
N ALA A 43 11.34 -2.78 -0.67
CA ALA A 43 9.92 -2.75 -0.31
C ALA A 43 9.66 -3.35 1.08
N LEU A 44 10.31 -4.46 1.43
CA LEU A 44 10.06 -5.18 2.68
C LEU A 44 10.56 -4.42 3.92
N VAL A 45 11.75 -3.82 3.87
CA VAL A 45 12.38 -3.21 5.05
C VAL A 45 11.58 -2.01 5.61
N PRO A 46 11.12 -1.03 4.81
CA PRO A 46 10.24 0.03 5.28
C PRO A 46 8.93 -0.50 5.85
N MET A 47 8.36 -1.55 5.26
CA MET A 47 7.11 -2.13 5.77
C MET A 47 7.30 -2.71 7.17
N THR A 48 8.44 -3.36 7.45
CA THR A 48 8.77 -3.81 8.82
C THR A 48 8.80 -2.63 9.81
N SER A 49 9.39 -1.50 9.42
CA SER A 49 9.39 -0.29 10.25
C SER A 49 7.99 0.23 10.51
N LEU A 50 7.17 0.40 9.46
CA LEU A 50 5.79 0.90 9.59
C LEU A 50 4.91 -0.04 10.41
N THR A 51 5.12 -1.37 10.30
CA THR A 51 4.40 -2.34 11.13
C THR A 51 4.78 -2.22 12.60
N SER A 52 6.07 -2.03 12.92
CA SER A 52 6.50 -1.85 14.31
C SER A 52 5.91 -0.60 14.99
N GLN A 53 5.54 0.41 14.18
CA GLN A 53 4.92 1.66 14.63
C GLN A 53 3.38 1.62 14.65
N GLY A 54 2.76 0.52 14.20
CA GLY A 54 1.29 0.40 14.16
C GLY A 54 0.60 1.03 12.94
N PHE A 55 1.35 1.63 12.01
CA PHE A 55 0.80 2.27 10.81
C PHE A 55 0.32 1.28 9.75
N VAL A 56 0.84 0.06 9.77
CA VAL A 56 0.51 -0.99 8.80
C VAL A 56 0.34 -2.32 9.53
N LYS A 57 -0.76 -3.01 9.27
CA LYS A 57 -0.97 -4.39 9.72
C LYS A 57 -0.33 -5.34 8.71
N ASN A 58 0.50 -6.25 9.19
CA ASN A 58 1.12 -7.29 8.36
C ASN A 58 0.42 -8.64 8.62
N GLN A 59 0.16 -9.38 7.56
CA GLN A 59 -0.21 -10.80 7.60
C GLN A 59 0.72 -11.60 6.70
N PHE A 60 1.34 -12.65 7.24
CA PHE A 60 2.22 -13.52 6.48
C PHE A 60 1.53 -14.84 6.15
N ALA A 61 1.40 -15.16 4.86
CA ALA A 61 0.78 -16.40 4.42
C ALA A 61 1.39 -16.83 3.07
N TRP A 62 1.59 -18.13 2.86
CA TRP A 62 2.05 -18.69 1.57
C TRP A 62 3.37 -18.10 1.05
N ARG A 63 4.29 -17.71 1.95
CA ARG A 63 5.52 -16.96 1.62
C ARG A 63 5.28 -15.57 1.03
N HIS A 64 4.11 -14.98 1.27
CA HIS A 64 3.78 -13.61 0.92
C HIS A 64 3.45 -12.80 2.17
N TYR A 65 3.92 -11.55 2.17
CA TYR A 65 3.55 -10.53 3.13
C TYR A 65 2.42 -9.70 2.56
N TYR A 66 1.32 -9.66 3.28
CA TYR A 66 0.13 -8.86 3.00
C TYR A 66 0.11 -7.70 3.98
N TYR A 67 0.31 -6.49 3.47
CA TYR A 67 0.33 -5.26 4.26
C TYR A 67 -0.95 -4.47 4.05
N TYR A 68 -1.63 -4.15 5.14
CA TYR A 68 -2.87 -3.38 5.16
C TYR A 68 -2.62 -2.05 5.88
N LEU A 69 -2.92 -0.95 5.21
CA LEU A 69 -2.77 0.37 5.80
C LEU A 69 -3.85 0.62 6.87
N THR A 70 -3.45 1.10 8.05
CA THR A 70 -4.37 1.45 9.14
C THR A 70 -4.78 2.92 9.06
N ASN A 71 -5.84 3.33 9.78
CA ASN A 71 -6.29 4.72 9.82
C ASN A 71 -5.19 5.69 10.31
N GLU A 72 -4.41 5.28 11.31
CA GLU A 72 -3.26 6.03 11.81
C GLU A 72 -2.15 6.12 10.76
N GLY A 73 -1.91 5.02 10.03
CA GLY A 73 -0.96 5.00 8.92
C GLY A 73 -1.36 5.92 7.77
N ILE A 74 -2.66 6.07 7.48
CA ILE A 74 -3.17 7.04 6.50
C ILE A 74 -2.80 8.46 6.93
N ALA A 75 -3.03 8.82 8.20
CA ALA A 75 -2.69 10.15 8.71
C ALA A 75 -1.17 10.40 8.66
N TYR A 76 -0.37 9.41 9.05
CA TYR A 76 1.09 9.49 8.99
C TYR A 76 1.61 9.69 7.56
N LEU A 77 1.19 8.85 6.62
CA LEU A 77 1.63 8.93 5.22
C LEU A 77 1.15 10.22 4.54
N ARG A 78 -0.04 10.71 4.87
CA ARG A 78 -0.53 12.00 4.38
C ARG A 78 0.39 13.15 4.78
N ASN A 79 0.79 13.20 6.05
CA ASN A 79 1.71 14.22 6.54
C ASN A 79 3.10 14.06 5.93
N PHE A 80 3.59 12.82 5.79
CA PHE A 80 4.90 12.53 5.21
C PHE A 80 5.00 12.92 3.73
N LEU A 81 3.95 12.67 2.96
CA LEU A 81 3.86 12.98 1.53
C LEU A 81 3.34 14.40 1.25
N CYS A 82 2.98 15.16 2.30
CA CYS A 82 2.40 16.49 2.20
C CYS A 82 1.17 16.56 1.28
N LEU A 83 0.29 15.54 1.36
CA LEU A 83 -0.91 15.43 0.54
C LEU A 83 -2.10 16.15 1.20
N PRO A 84 -3.01 16.77 0.42
CA PRO A 84 -4.24 17.35 0.95
C PRO A 84 -5.17 16.27 1.54
N ALA A 85 -6.04 16.68 2.47
CA ALA A 85 -6.91 15.77 3.23
C ALA A 85 -7.94 15.03 2.35
N GLU A 86 -8.26 15.56 1.18
CA GLU A 86 -9.22 14.98 0.23
C GLU A 86 -8.74 13.66 -0.39
N ILE A 87 -7.42 13.45 -0.48
CA ILE A 87 -6.90 12.25 -1.11
C ILE A 87 -7.02 11.10 -0.11
N VAL A 88 -7.85 10.14 -0.49
CA VAL A 88 -8.08 8.89 0.24
C VAL A 88 -7.57 7.69 -0.57
N PRO A 89 -7.04 6.66 0.12
CA PRO A 89 -6.68 5.39 -0.51
C PRO A 89 -7.84 4.76 -1.27
N ALA A 90 -7.52 3.95 -2.28
CA ALA A 90 -8.50 3.24 -3.10
C ALA A 90 -9.46 2.37 -2.25
N THR A 91 -8.99 1.80 -1.14
CA THR A 91 -9.81 1.00 -0.21
C THR A 91 -10.97 1.77 0.42
N LEU A 92 -10.88 3.10 0.54
CA LEU A 92 -11.91 3.96 1.13
C LEU A 92 -12.77 4.68 0.07
N LYS A 93 -12.38 4.63 -1.21
CA LYS A 93 -13.19 5.21 -2.28
C LYS A 93 -14.44 4.35 -2.46
N ARG A 94 -15.61 4.94 -2.20
CA ARG A 94 -16.90 4.28 -2.46
C ARG A 94 -16.98 3.95 -3.94
N LYS A 95 -16.94 2.66 -4.29
CA LYS A 95 -17.23 2.21 -5.65
C LYS A 95 -18.69 2.57 -5.95
N GLN A 96 -18.94 3.38 -6.98
CA GLN A 96 -20.29 3.54 -7.50
C GLN A 96 -20.71 2.17 -8.03
N THR A 97 -21.55 1.48 -7.26
CA THR A 97 -22.28 0.33 -7.79
C THR A 97 -23.18 0.90 -8.87
N GLU A 98 -22.89 0.63 -10.14
CA GLU A 98 -23.86 0.83 -11.20
C GLU A 98 -25.12 0.09 -10.78
N ALA A 99 -26.17 0.85 -10.46
CA ALA A 99 -27.45 0.30 -10.07
C ALA A 99 -27.91 -0.56 -11.25
N ARG A 100 -27.74 -1.87 -11.13
CA ARG A 100 -28.28 -2.85 -12.08
C ARG A 100 -29.77 -2.55 -12.16
N GLY A 101 -30.16 -1.93 -13.26
CA GLY A 101 -31.53 -1.51 -13.51
C GLY A 101 -32.47 -2.67 -13.23
N THR A 102 -33.44 -2.42 -12.36
CA THR A 102 -34.58 -3.28 -12.15
C THR A 102 -35.34 -3.36 -13.47
N ALA A 103 -34.97 -4.30 -14.33
CA ALA A 103 -35.77 -4.67 -15.49
C ALA A 103 -36.99 -5.40 -14.93
N GLY A 104 -38.07 -4.63 -14.73
CA GLY A 104 -39.39 -5.18 -14.47
C GLY A 104 -39.78 -6.10 -15.64
N ALA A 105 -39.92 -7.38 -15.35
CA ALA A 105 -40.65 -8.29 -16.22
C ALA A 105 -42.13 -8.18 -15.85
N GLY A 106 -42.93 -7.74 -16.82
CA GLY A 106 -44.39 -7.85 -16.80
C GLY A 106 -44.87 -9.25 -17.15
#